data_AF-A0MS24-F1
#
_entry.id   AF-A0MS24-F1
#
_cell.length_a   1.000
_cell.length_b   1.000
_cell.length_c   1.000
_cell.angle_alpha   90.00
_cell.angle_beta   90.00
_cell.angle_gamma   90.00
#
_symmetry.space_group_name_H-M   'P 1'
#
loop_
_entity.id
_entity.type
_entity.pdbx_description
1 polymer ?
#
loop_
_entity_poly.entity_id
_entity_poly.type
_entity_poly.pdbx_seq_one_letter_code
_entity_poly.pdbx_strand_id
1 'polypeptide(L)'
;MKTIYLFPGQGSQHKKMGKYLFDKYPELIHQADQQLHYSIKELCLEDPDQLLNKTQFTQPALYIINALSFLDKIELESHKPSYVAGHSLGEYNALFAAGAFDFLTGLKLVQKRGLLMEEAPKGAMAAIIGITHNQVKCILEDIPQKNIDIANINSEKQFIISGLYDEIIACENSFTKMGANFIPLNVSAAFHSRYMKDIEIKFEQYLQKFQLNPLRTPVISNYSARPYPKENYRDYMVKQISHPVKWYESISWLIQQDHFEFEEVGPGRVLTNLTNQIKQTPLHIKNNLSSHQNKSKENYQESTVKNLSISNSKKKIIFMYSGQGSQYYQMGKELYDNNSLFRHHMNYCSNQLKDRLGVSLIDIIYDKSKKSEEFDNIIYTNPALYIFGYSLTQVLIDKGIKPDAFLGHSLGEYIAATVAGIIPLEDGLNLILTQAQLLEKHCNTGKILNVFSPPDFYYKNKNLFFNTPLACVNFSNNFSVSGYRYEIDLVKKELDKRKIFSSYLPVSHGFHSHAIDPIENDFKKYVSQIKYSDNKLPIYSCYYTSEITQDNIDNMKNYLWEVIRNTINFENLISSSFQNTSNNIFIDTSPNAALSNSLKHGFNKKHRHFFTINQFGKNIESINHLINNLNCI
;
A
#
# COMPACT_ATOMS: atom_id res chain seq x y z
N MET A 1 -18.38 9.42 -41.41
CA MET A 1 -18.03 10.47 -40.43
C MET A 1 -16.53 10.39 -40.16
N LYS A 2 -15.84 11.48 -39.77
CA LYS A 2 -14.42 11.37 -39.41
C LYS A 2 -14.32 10.70 -38.04
N THR A 3 -13.50 9.66 -37.93
CA THR A 3 -13.35 8.88 -36.69
C THR A 3 -12.00 9.11 -36.02
N ILE A 4 -11.97 8.94 -34.71
CA ILE A 4 -10.77 8.92 -33.88
C ILE A 4 -10.76 7.60 -33.11
N TYR A 5 -9.69 6.84 -33.25
CA TYR A 5 -9.53 5.61 -32.46
C TYR A 5 -8.74 5.89 -31.17
N LEU A 6 -9.30 5.41 -30.06
CA LEU A 6 -8.78 5.58 -28.71
C LEU A 6 -8.34 4.23 -28.13
N PHE A 7 -7.10 4.14 -27.68
CA PHE A 7 -6.55 2.89 -27.13
C PHE A 7 -6.46 2.93 -25.60
N PRO A 8 -7.14 2.02 -24.87
CA PRO A 8 -7.14 2.02 -23.42
C PRO A 8 -5.79 1.60 -22.83
N GLY A 9 -5.47 2.17 -21.68
CA GLY A 9 -4.29 1.83 -20.88
C GLY A 9 -4.59 0.87 -19.73
N GLN A 10 -3.61 0.76 -18.82
CA GLN A 10 -3.72 -0.01 -17.58
C GLN A 10 -4.92 0.45 -16.74
N GLY A 11 -5.65 -0.52 -16.18
CA GLY A 11 -6.96 -0.35 -15.55
C GLY A 11 -8.12 -0.93 -16.38
N SER A 12 -7.88 -1.25 -17.66
CA SER A 12 -8.91 -1.84 -18.55
C SER A 12 -8.79 -3.36 -18.70
N GLN A 13 -7.72 -3.95 -18.16
CA GLN A 13 -7.50 -5.39 -18.19
C GLN A 13 -8.54 -6.13 -17.35
N HIS A 14 -9.01 -7.25 -17.87
CA HIS A 14 -9.91 -8.15 -17.15
C HIS A 14 -9.82 -9.55 -17.75
N LYS A 15 -10.08 -10.58 -16.94
CA LYS A 15 -10.09 -11.96 -17.42
C LYS A 15 -11.12 -12.13 -18.55
N LYS A 16 -10.78 -12.96 -19.52
CA LYS A 16 -11.55 -13.23 -20.76
C LYS A 16 -11.54 -12.10 -21.79
N MET A 17 -10.74 -11.04 -21.60
CA MET A 17 -10.58 -10.00 -22.61
C MET A 17 -10.01 -10.58 -23.91
N GLY A 18 -10.51 -10.10 -25.05
CA GLY A 18 -10.00 -10.48 -26.37
C GLY A 18 -10.16 -11.96 -26.72
N LYS A 19 -11.08 -12.70 -26.08
CA LYS A 19 -11.20 -14.17 -26.24
C LYS A 19 -11.22 -14.65 -27.70
N TYR A 20 -11.99 -13.99 -28.57
CA TYR A 20 -12.10 -14.38 -29.98
C TYR A 20 -10.86 -14.02 -30.81
N LEU A 21 -10.05 -13.05 -30.37
CA LEU A 21 -8.86 -12.58 -31.09
C LEU A 21 -7.74 -13.61 -31.07
N PHE A 22 -7.64 -14.40 -29.99
CA PHE A 22 -6.60 -15.43 -29.88
C PHE A 22 -6.71 -16.50 -30.97
N ASP A 23 -7.93 -16.90 -31.30
CA ASP A 23 -8.17 -17.93 -32.33
C ASP A 23 -8.14 -17.33 -33.74
N LYS A 24 -8.44 -16.02 -33.88
CA LYS A 24 -8.38 -15.31 -35.17
C LYS A 24 -6.95 -15.00 -35.62
N TYR A 25 -6.03 -14.70 -34.70
CA TYR A 25 -4.65 -14.29 -35.01
C TYR A 25 -3.58 -15.24 -34.44
N PRO A 26 -3.62 -16.55 -34.75
CA PRO A 26 -2.77 -17.56 -34.10
C PRO A 26 -1.27 -17.31 -34.32
N GLU A 27 -0.87 -16.80 -35.47
CA GLU A 27 0.54 -16.52 -35.78
C GLU A 27 1.11 -15.39 -34.92
N LEU A 28 0.35 -14.29 -34.72
CA LEU A 28 0.76 -13.18 -33.88
C LEU A 28 0.81 -13.57 -32.40
N ILE A 29 -0.12 -14.43 -31.96
CA ILE A 29 -0.09 -15.01 -30.62
C ILE A 29 1.14 -15.87 -30.43
N HIS A 30 1.49 -16.71 -31.41
CA HIS A 30 2.71 -17.53 -31.32
C HIS A 30 3.98 -16.67 -31.22
N GLN A 31 4.09 -15.61 -32.03
CA GLN A 31 5.21 -14.66 -31.93
C GLN A 31 5.25 -13.95 -30.58
N ALA A 32 4.08 -13.58 -30.05
CA ALA A 32 3.98 -12.95 -28.74
C ALA A 32 4.45 -13.90 -27.63
N ASP A 33 3.99 -15.15 -27.63
CA ASP A 33 4.38 -16.17 -26.64
C ASP A 33 5.89 -16.44 -26.68
N GLN A 34 6.48 -16.51 -27.88
CA GLN A 34 7.93 -16.64 -28.04
C GLN A 34 8.70 -15.45 -27.43
N GLN A 35 8.20 -14.22 -27.61
CA GLN A 35 8.82 -13.01 -27.07
C GLN A 35 8.62 -12.87 -25.54
N LEU A 36 7.47 -13.33 -25.05
CA LEU A 36 7.09 -13.22 -23.64
C LEU A 36 7.62 -14.37 -22.78
N HIS A 37 7.89 -15.53 -23.39
CA HIS A 37 8.26 -16.78 -22.73
C HIS A 37 7.16 -17.34 -21.81
N TYR A 38 5.90 -16.99 -22.07
CA TYR A 38 4.71 -17.55 -21.44
C TYR A 38 3.50 -17.40 -22.37
N SER A 39 2.43 -18.16 -22.12
CA SER A 39 1.19 -18.11 -22.90
C SER A 39 0.38 -16.86 -22.59
N ILE A 40 0.27 -15.92 -23.54
CA ILE A 40 -0.56 -14.73 -23.37
C ILE A 40 -2.05 -15.08 -23.33
N LYS A 41 -2.45 -16.14 -24.05
CA LYS A 41 -3.82 -16.64 -24.07
C LYS A 41 -4.22 -17.15 -22.68
N GLU A 42 -3.38 -17.96 -22.05
CA GLU A 42 -3.62 -18.48 -20.70
C GLU A 42 -3.69 -17.35 -19.67
N LEU A 43 -2.73 -16.40 -19.73
CA LEU A 43 -2.72 -15.23 -18.85
C LEU A 43 -4.01 -14.40 -18.97
N CYS A 44 -4.53 -14.18 -20.19
CA CYS A 44 -5.70 -13.33 -20.38
C CYS A 44 -7.03 -14.06 -20.13
N LEU A 45 -7.11 -15.36 -20.40
CA LEU A 45 -8.36 -16.12 -20.30
C LEU A 45 -8.57 -16.76 -18.92
N GLU A 46 -7.48 -17.24 -18.31
CA GLU A 46 -7.53 -18.10 -17.13
C GLU A 46 -6.86 -17.43 -15.93
N ASP A 47 -5.68 -16.83 -16.14
CA ASP A 47 -4.86 -16.17 -15.11
C ASP A 47 -4.65 -17.05 -13.87
N PRO A 48 -4.17 -18.30 -14.02
CA PRO A 48 -4.12 -19.28 -12.93
C PRO A 48 -3.29 -18.81 -11.73
N ASP A 49 -2.21 -18.07 -12.02
CA ASP A 49 -1.27 -17.55 -11.02
C ASP A 49 -1.57 -16.11 -10.58
N GLN A 50 -2.70 -15.53 -11.00
CA GLN A 50 -3.13 -14.17 -10.66
C GLN A 50 -2.08 -13.09 -11.00
N LEU A 51 -1.46 -13.22 -12.17
CA LEU A 51 -0.38 -12.35 -12.64
C LEU A 51 -0.88 -11.17 -13.48
N LEU A 52 -2.10 -11.24 -14.04
CA LEU A 52 -2.62 -10.23 -14.97
C LEU A 52 -2.62 -8.79 -14.42
N ASN A 53 -2.64 -8.63 -13.09
CA ASN A 53 -2.62 -7.31 -12.43
C ASN A 53 -1.22 -6.82 -12.02
N LYS A 54 -0.15 -7.56 -12.32
CA LYS A 54 1.24 -7.10 -12.14
C LYS A 54 1.68 -6.34 -13.38
N THR A 55 2.22 -5.13 -13.23
CA THR A 55 2.53 -4.19 -14.33
C THR A 55 3.29 -4.83 -15.49
N GLN A 56 4.30 -5.65 -15.18
CA GLN A 56 5.13 -6.35 -16.17
C GLN A 56 4.35 -7.34 -17.06
N PHE A 57 3.21 -7.85 -16.60
CA PHE A 57 2.31 -8.73 -17.34
C PHE A 57 1.12 -7.96 -17.93
N THR A 58 0.57 -6.98 -17.18
CA THR A 58 -0.55 -6.15 -17.61
C THR A 58 -0.24 -5.37 -18.89
N GLN A 59 0.96 -4.79 -18.98
CA GLN A 59 1.31 -3.93 -20.12
C GLN A 59 1.40 -4.72 -21.44
N PRO A 60 2.16 -5.83 -21.54
CA PRO A 60 2.14 -6.66 -22.74
C PRO A 60 0.75 -7.18 -23.10
N ALA A 61 -0.02 -7.63 -22.11
CA ALA A 61 -1.36 -8.15 -22.34
C ALA A 61 -2.28 -7.12 -22.99
N LEU A 62 -2.35 -5.91 -22.44
CA LEU A 62 -3.15 -4.83 -22.99
C LEU A 62 -2.65 -4.39 -24.36
N TYR A 63 -1.34 -4.28 -24.57
CA TYR A 63 -0.79 -3.95 -25.89
C TYR A 63 -1.23 -4.95 -26.96
N ILE A 64 -1.13 -6.25 -26.67
CA ILE A 64 -1.51 -7.32 -27.60
C ILE A 64 -3.01 -7.22 -27.92
N ILE A 65 -3.88 -7.16 -26.90
CA ILE A 65 -5.33 -7.11 -27.13
C ILE A 65 -5.74 -5.86 -27.90
N ASN A 66 -5.18 -4.69 -27.56
CA ASN A 66 -5.44 -3.45 -28.28
C ASN A 66 -4.98 -3.51 -29.74
N ALA A 67 -3.78 -4.06 -29.99
CA ALA A 67 -3.22 -4.20 -31.33
C ALA A 67 -4.05 -5.15 -32.20
N LEU A 68 -4.43 -6.31 -31.65
CA LEU A 68 -5.28 -7.27 -32.37
C LEU A 68 -6.69 -6.72 -32.61
N SER A 69 -7.25 -5.98 -31.64
CA SER A 69 -8.54 -5.31 -31.81
C SER A 69 -8.49 -4.24 -32.91
N PHE A 70 -7.36 -3.54 -33.04
CA PHE A 70 -7.15 -2.60 -34.15
C PHE A 70 -7.07 -3.30 -35.50
N LEU A 71 -6.26 -4.37 -35.59
CA LEU A 71 -6.15 -5.17 -36.82
C LEU A 71 -7.52 -5.71 -37.25
N ASP A 72 -8.29 -6.24 -36.30
CA ASP A 72 -9.65 -6.73 -36.52
C ASP A 72 -10.58 -5.65 -37.05
N LYS A 73 -10.50 -4.45 -36.48
CA LYS A 73 -11.32 -3.32 -36.89
C LYS A 73 -10.99 -2.84 -38.29
N ILE A 74 -9.70 -2.69 -38.63
CA ILE A 74 -9.31 -2.20 -39.97
C ILE A 74 -9.46 -3.24 -41.07
N GLU A 75 -9.53 -4.54 -40.73
CA GLU A 75 -9.93 -5.57 -41.69
C GLU A 75 -11.41 -5.47 -42.05
N LEU A 76 -12.26 -5.11 -41.07
CA LEU A 76 -13.71 -5.00 -41.24
C LEU A 76 -14.16 -3.65 -41.81
N GLU A 77 -13.41 -2.59 -41.54
CA GLU A 77 -13.77 -1.22 -41.89
C GLU A 77 -12.83 -0.64 -42.96
N SER A 78 -13.40 -0.10 -44.04
CA SER A 78 -12.61 0.50 -45.14
C SER A 78 -12.08 1.91 -44.82
N HIS A 79 -12.42 2.48 -43.66
CA HIS A 79 -12.13 3.87 -43.31
C HIS A 79 -10.96 3.97 -42.32
N LYS A 80 -9.98 4.82 -42.64
CA LYS A 80 -8.87 5.11 -41.73
C LYS A 80 -9.25 6.22 -40.74
N PRO A 81 -8.82 6.13 -39.48
CA PRO A 81 -9.08 7.17 -38.50
C PRO A 81 -8.34 8.47 -38.88
N SER A 82 -8.95 9.61 -38.59
CA SER A 82 -8.34 10.93 -38.80
C SER A 82 -7.24 11.23 -37.77
N TYR A 83 -7.41 10.73 -36.54
CA TYR A 83 -6.42 10.75 -35.47
C TYR A 83 -6.45 9.43 -34.71
N VAL A 84 -5.33 9.10 -34.08
CA VAL A 84 -5.27 8.04 -33.07
C VAL A 84 -4.73 8.62 -31.77
N ALA A 85 -5.25 8.15 -30.64
CA ALA A 85 -4.76 8.52 -29.33
C ALA A 85 -4.83 7.30 -28.41
N GLY A 86 -4.00 7.26 -27.38
CA GLY A 86 -4.10 6.20 -26.39
C GLY A 86 -3.70 6.70 -25.02
N HIS A 87 -4.32 6.16 -23.99
CA HIS A 87 -4.11 6.61 -22.62
C HIS A 87 -2.95 5.84 -21.99
N SER A 88 -1.91 6.56 -21.54
CA SER A 88 -0.69 5.95 -20.98
C SER A 88 -0.13 4.86 -21.91
N LEU A 89 -0.12 3.59 -21.50
CA LEU A 89 0.29 2.45 -22.31
C LEU A 89 -0.36 2.42 -23.70
N GLY A 90 -1.65 2.78 -23.80
CA GLY A 90 -2.38 2.76 -25.08
C GLY A 90 -1.75 3.65 -26.15
N GLU A 91 -0.93 4.63 -25.79
CA GLU A 91 -0.19 5.46 -26.75
C GLU A 91 0.75 4.63 -27.64
N TYR A 92 1.29 3.52 -27.13
CA TYR A 92 2.09 2.59 -27.93
C TYR A 92 1.24 1.86 -28.97
N ASN A 93 -0.04 1.59 -28.67
CA ASN A 93 -0.99 1.09 -29.66
C ASN A 93 -1.38 2.16 -30.69
N ALA A 94 -1.50 3.43 -30.26
CA ALA A 94 -1.72 4.54 -31.20
C ALA A 94 -0.54 4.73 -32.15
N LEU A 95 0.70 4.64 -31.65
CA LEU A 95 1.92 4.67 -32.45
C LEU A 95 1.99 3.48 -33.42
N PHE A 96 1.67 2.26 -32.96
CA PHE A 96 1.53 1.09 -33.82
C PHE A 96 0.50 1.32 -34.93
N ALA A 97 -0.70 1.79 -34.58
CA ALA A 97 -1.78 2.07 -35.54
C ALA A 97 -1.42 3.16 -36.57
N ALA A 98 -0.56 4.11 -36.18
CA ALA A 98 -0.02 5.13 -37.07
C ALA A 98 1.18 4.66 -37.91
N GLY A 99 1.64 3.42 -37.72
CA GLY A 99 2.73 2.82 -38.48
C GLY A 99 4.14 3.14 -37.98
N ALA A 100 4.29 3.57 -36.73
CA ALA A 100 5.59 3.87 -36.13
C ALA A 100 6.54 2.66 -36.13
N PHE A 101 5.99 1.47 -35.89
CA PHE A 101 6.69 0.19 -35.80
C PHE A 101 5.73 -0.97 -36.05
N ASP A 102 6.27 -2.18 -36.26
CA ASP A 102 5.49 -3.41 -36.36
C ASP A 102 5.01 -3.95 -35.00
N PHE A 103 4.14 -4.97 -35.02
CA PHE A 103 3.55 -5.56 -33.82
C PHE A 103 4.60 -6.06 -32.83
N LEU A 104 5.59 -6.81 -33.31
CA LEU A 104 6.59 -7.44 -32.44
C LEU A 104 7.54 -6.41 -31.83
N THR A 105 7.91 -5.37 -32.58
CA THR A 105 8.69 -4.24 -32.07
C THR A 105 7.93 -3.49 -30.99
N GLY A 106 6.65 -3.20 -31.20
CA GLY A 106 5.83 -2.57 -30.18
C GLY A 106 5.69 -3.43 -28.93
N LEU A 107 5.54 -4.75 -29.09
CA LEU A 107 5.50 -5.69 -27.97
C LEU A 107 6.80 -5.68 -27.17
N LYS A 108 7.96 -5.71 -27.83
CA LYS A 108 9.29 -5.61 -27.19
C LYS A 108 9.43 -4.32 -26.39
N LEU A 109 9.03 -3.19 -26.97
CA LEU A 109 9.07 -1.89 -26.29
C LEU A 109 8.17 -1.87 -25.05
N VAL A 110 6.94 -2.35 -25.17
CA VAL A 110 5.98 -2.39 -24.06
C VAL A 110 6.41 -3.37 -22.96
N GLN A 111 6.90 -4.55 -23.34
CA GLN A 111 7.44 -5.52 -22.38
C GLN A 111 8.60 -4.91 -21.58
N LYS A 112 9.55 -4.25 -22.26
CA LYS A 112 10.65 -3.60 -21.58
C LYS A 112 10.18 -2.43 -20.71
N ARG A 113 9.21 -1.64 -21.17
CA ARG A 113 8.58 -0.56 -20.39
C ARG A 113 7.94 -1.12 -19.11
N GLY A 114 7.14 -2.17 -19.21
CA GLY A 114 6.50 -2.81 -18.06
C GLY A 114 7.50 -3.34 -17.03
N LEU A 115 8.57 -4.01 -17.49
CA LEU A 115 9.66 -4.48 -16.62
C LEU A 115 10.40 -3.33 -15.92
N LEU A 116 10.82 -2.31 -16.69
CA LEU A 116 11.55 -1.18 -16.12
C LEU A 116 10.68 -0.36 -15.15
N MET A 117 9.38 -0.22 -15.44
CA MET A 117 8.46 0.48 -14.54
C MET A 117 8.24 -0.29 -13.22
N GLU A 118 8.34 -1.61 -13.22
CA GLU A 118 8.30 -2.43 -11.99
C GLU A 118 9.61 -2.31 -11.18
N GLU A 119 10.74 -2.00 -11.81
CA GLU A 119 12.02 -1.71 -11.14
C GLU A 119 12.05 -0.34 -10.45
N ALA A 120 11.07 0.53 -10.71
CA ALA A 120 11.04 1.87 -10.16
C ALA A 120 10.95 1.86 -8.62
N PRO A 121 11.35 2.96 -7.94
CA PRO A 121 11.15 3.07 -6.51
C PRO A 121 9.70 2.79 -6.12
N LYS A 122 9.51 2.02 -5.04
CA LYS A 122 8.17 1.71 -4.51
C LYS A 122 7.43 3.02 -4.23
N GLY A 123 6.24 3.12 -4.81
CA GLY A 123 5.39 4.30 -4.74
C GLY A 123 3.92 3.92 -4.73
N ALA A 124 3.05 4.92 -4.77
CA ALA A 124 1.62 4.71 -4.91
C ALA A 124 1.02 5.71 -5.89
N MET A 125 -0.22 5.45 -6.25
CA MET A 125 -1.05 6.38 -7.02
C MET A 125 -2.46 6.40 -6.42
N ALA A 126 -3.15 7.52 -6.56
CA ALA A 126 -4.54 7.65 -6.13
C ALA A 126 -5.35 8.48 -7.13
N ALA A 127 -6.58 8.05 -7.39
CA ALA A 127 -7.55 8.82 -8.13
C ALA A 127 -8.22 9.86 -7.23
N ILE A 128 -8.24 11.10 -7.70
CA ILE A 128 -8.87 12.26 -7.08
C ILE A 128 -10.05 12.65 -7.95
N ILE A 129 -11.27 12.50 -7.41
CA ILE A 129 -12.51 12.70 -8.17
C ILE A 129 -13.39 13.73 -7.47
N GLY A 130 -13.98 14.67 -8.21
CA GLY A 130 -15.02 15.58 -7.71
C GLY A 130 -14.56 17.01 -7.41
N ILE A 131 -13.26 17.30 -7.46
CA ILE A 131 -12.71 18.66 -7.27
C ILE A 131 -11.97 19.14 -8.52
N THR A 132 -11.79 20.44 -8.67
CA THR A 132 -11.17 21.08 -9.85
C THR A 132 -9.65 21.02 -9.85
N HIS A 133 -9.03 21.23 -11.02
CA HIS A 133 -7.57 21.27 -11.17
C HIS A 133 -6.90 22.32 -10.26
N ASN A 134 -7.50 23.51 -10.11
CA ASN A 134 -6.95 24.54 -9.23
C ASN A 134 -6.97 24.10 -7.77
N GLN A 135 -8.05 23.45 -7.32
CA GLN A 135 -8.10 22.89 -5.96
C GLN A 135 -7.04 21.81 -5.76
N VAL A 136 -6.87 20.90 -6.73
CA VAL A 136 -5.80 19.89 -6.68
C VAL A 136 -4.43 20.56 -6.57
N LYS A 137 -4.14 21.58 -7.37
CA LYS A 137 -2.87 22.32 -7.30
C LYS A 137 -2.65 23.00 -5.95
N CYS A 138 -3.63 23.75 -5.44
CA CYS A 138 -3.53 24.39 -4.12
C CYS A 138 -3.20 23.35 -3.04
N ILE A 139 -3.92 22.23 -3.04
CA ILE A 139 -3.67 21.14 -2.08
C ILE A 139 -2.24 20.61 -2.21
N LEU A 140 -1.74 20.38 -3.42
CA LEU A 140 -0.39 19.87 -3.65
C LEU A 140 0.70 20.90 -3.27
N GLU A 141 0.44 22.19 -3.46
CA GLU A 141 1.35 23.28 -3.07
C GLU A 141 1.48 23.40 -1.55
N ASP A 142 0.41 23.10 -0.81
CA ASP A 142 0.36 23.10 0.66
C ASP A 142 1.03 21.87 1.28
N ILE A 143 1.43 20.87 0.48
CA ILE A 143 2.17 19.71 0.97
C ILE A 143 3.64 20.10 1.21
N PRO A 144 4.17 19.99 2.45
CA PRO A 144 5.47 20.56 2.83
C PRO A 144 6.65 20.14 1.95
N GLN A 145 6.64 18.90 1.47
CA GLN A 145 7.74 18.32 0.69
C GLN A 145 7.55 18.44 -0.82
N LYS A 146 6.35 18.83 -1.30
CA LYS A 146 6.01 18.94 -2.73
C LYS A 146 6.47 17.75 -3.58
N ASN A 147 6.38 16.55 -3.01
CA ASN A 147 6.91 15.31 -3.59
C ASN A 147 5.85 14.45 -4.30
N ILE A 148 4.62 14.96 -4.43
CA ILE A 148 3.52 14.32 -5.14
C ILE A 148 3.30 15.04 -6.46
N ASP A 149 3.33 14.27 -7.54
CA ASP A 149 3.08 14.76 -8.90
C ASP A 149 1.67 14.34 -9.36
N ILE A 150 1.07 15.16 -10.22
CA ILE A 150 -0.14 14.75 -10.95
C ILE A 150 0.29 13.80 -12.06
N ALA A 151 -0.03 12.51 -11.95
CA ALA A 151 0.27 11.51 -12.98
C ALA A 151 -0.68 11.58 -14.17
N ASN A 152 -1.96 11.88 -13.95
CA ASN A 152 -2.95 11.97 -15.02
C ASN A 152 -3.92 13.12 -14.76
N ILE A 153 -4.25 13.84 -15.84
CA ILE A 153 -5.33 14.81 -15.87
C ILE A 153 -6.38 14.23 -16.81
N ASN A 154 -7.38 13.53 -16.25
CA ASN A 154 -8.32 12.72 -17.02
C ASN A 154 -9.55 13.52 -17.47
N SER A 155 -10.11 14.37 -16.60
CA SER A 155 -11.21 15.29 -16.93
C SER A 155 -11.14 16.53 -16.03
N GLU A 156 -12.12 17.45 -16.15
CA GLU A 156 -12.23 18.64 -15.30
C GLU A 156 -12.12 18.35 -13.80
N LYS A 157 -12.69 17.21 -13.39
CA LYS A 157 -12.81 16.79 -11.98
C LYS A 157 -12.27 15.39 -11.70
N GLN A 158 -11.41 14.85 -12.57
CA GLN A 158 -10.79 13.54 -12.36
C GLN A 158 -9.29 13.61 -12.65
N PHE A 159 -8.50 13.34 -11.63
CA PHE A 159 -7.04 13.39 -11.65
C PHE A 159 -6.48 12.11 -11.05
N ILE A 160 -5.26 11.74 -11.43
CA ILE A 160 -4.47 10.75 -10.69
C ILE A 160 -3.24 11.46 -10.17
N ILE A 161 -2.96 11.30 -8.88
CA ILE A 161 -1.72 11.74 -8.26
C ILE A 161 -0.81 10.53 -8.02
N SER A 162 0.49 10.79 -7.97
CA SER A 162 1.54 9.77 -7.83
C SER A 162 2.70 10.31 -7.01
N GLY A 163 3.27 9.45 -6.17
CA GLY A 163 4.35 9.82 -5.27
C GLY A 163 4.81 8.63 -4.44
N LEU A 164 5.68 8.85 -3.46
CA LEU A 164 6.03 7.78 -2.54
C LEU A 164 4.78 7.30 -1.81
N TYR A 165 4.75 6.00 -1.48
CA TYR A 165 3.56 5.37 -0.90
C TYR A 165 3.04 6.16 0.31
N ASP A 166 3.93 6.51 1.24
CA ASP A 166 3.57 7.24 2.45
C ASP A 166 3.03 8.64 2.18
N GLU A 167 3.53 9.32 1.15
CA GLU A 167 3.12 10.68 0.77
C GLU A 167 1.72 10.69 0.15
N ILE A 168 1.42 9.73 -0.74
CA ILE A 168 0.09 9.58 -1.35
C ILE A 168 -0.96 9.32 -0.28
N ILE A 169 -0.70 8.39 0.65
CA ILE A 169 -1.66 8.13 1.72
C ILE A 169 -1.67 9.28 2.75
N ALA A 170 -0.59 10.05 2.89
CA ALA A 170 -0.57 11.23 3.76
C ALA A 170 -1.50 12.35 3.24
N CYS A 171 -1.58 12.56 1.92
CA CYS A 171 -2.34 13.66 1.33
C CYS A 171 -3.85 13.41 1.19
N GLU A 172 -4.32 12.17 1.38
CA GLU A 172 -5.74 11.80 1.25
C GLU A 172 -6.71 12.77 1.96
N ASN A 173 -6.42 13.11 3.22
CA ASN A 173 -7.27 14.02 3.99
C ASN A 173 -7.32 15.44 3.41
N SER A 174 -6.25 15.91 2.79
CA SER A 174 -6.23 17.25 2.17
C SER A 174 -7.16 17.28 0.96
N PHE A 175 -7.27 16.16 0.24
CA PHE A 175 -8.20 15.98 -0.86
C PHE A 175 -9.65 15.78 -0.41
N THR A 176 -9.89 14.87 0.54
CA THR A 176 -11.26 14.57 1.00
C THR A 176 -11.91 15.72 1.74
N LYS A 177 -11.16 16.54 2.50
CA LYS A 177 -11.66 17.78 3.12
C LYS A 177 -12.15 18.82 2.10
N MET A 178 -11.58 18.81 0.90
CA MET A 178 -11.99 19.69 -0.20
C MET A 178 -13.15 19.10 -1.02
N GLY A 179 -13.72 17.97 -0.58
CA GLY A 179 -14.84 17.29 -1.22
C GLY A 179 -14.44 16.26 -2.29
N ALA A 180 -13.16 15.89 -2.39
CA ALA A 180 -12.74 14.88 -3.34
C ALA A 180 -13.05 13.46 -2.83
N ASN A 181 -13.51 12.60 -3.73
CA ASN A 181 -13.42 11.16 -3.54
C ASN A 181 -11.98 10.72 -3.87
N PHE A 182 -11.31 10.11 -2.90
CA PHE A 182 -9.92 9.66 -2.98
C PHE A 182 -9.89 8.14 -3.06
N ILE A 183 -9.36 7.59 -4.15
CA ILE A 183 -9.36 6.15 -4.40
C ILE A 183 -7.92 5.69 -4.65
N PRO A 184 -7.29 4.97 -3.69
CA PRO A 184 -5.99 4.35 -3.91
C PRO A 184 -6.02 3.40 -5.11
N LEU A 185 -4.99 3.43 -5.95
CA LEU A 185 -4.87 2.55 -7.10
C LEU A 185 -3.97 1.35 -6.78
N ASN A 186 -4.33 0.18 -7.32
CA ASN A 186 -3.57 -1.05 -7.16
C ASN A 186 -2.35 -1.08 -8.10
N VAL A 187 -1.31 -0.33 -7.75
CA VAL A 187 -0.04 -0.23 -8.48
C VAL A 187 1.14 -0.17 -7.52
N SER A 188 2.31 -0.68 -7.93
CA SER A 188 3.50 -0.82 -7.08
C SER A 188 4.45 0.39 -7.10
N ALA A 189 4.22 1.36 -8.00
CA ALA A 189 5.11 2.51 -8.20
C ALA A 189 4.37 3.80 -8.58
N ALA A 190 5.10 4.92 -8.46
CA ALA A 190 4.61 6.26 -8.76
C ALA A 190 4.74 6.60 -10.26
N PHE A 191 3.91 5.99 -11.11
CA PHE A 191 4.00 6.19 -12.56
C PHE A 191 3.72 7.63 -13.00
N HIS A 192 4.32 8.06 -14.12
CA HIS A 192 4.13 9.40 -14.70
C HIS A 192 4.55 10.56 -13.78
N SER A 193 5.60 10.33 -12.98
CA SER A 193 6.11 11.27 -11.99
C SER A 193 7.63 11.45 -12.08
N ARG A 194 8.17 12.35 -11.26
CA ARG A 194 9.62 12.50 -11.05
C ARG A 194 10.32 11.19 -10.69
N TYR A 195 9.65 10.26 -10.02
CA TYR A 195 10.21 8.98 -9.59
C TYR A 195 10.46 8.01 -10.76
N MET A 196 9.99 8.34 -11.95
CA MET A 196 10.23 7.58 -13.18
C MET A 196 11.38 8.13 -14.01
N LYS A 197 12.16 9.11 -13.52
CA LYS A 197 13.26 9.69 -14.29
C LYS A 197 14.40 8.72 -14.59
N ASP A 198 14.78 7.88 -13.64
CA ASP A 198 15.79 6.86 -13.89
C ASP A 198 15.28 5.81 -14.90
N ILE A 199 13.98 5.51 -14.85
CA ILE A 199 13.30 4.60 -15.77
C ILE A 199 13.22 5.19 -17.17
N GLU A 200 12.96 6.48 -17.29
CA GLU A 200 12.98 7.24 -18.54
C GLU A 200 14.34 7.09 -19.25
N ILE A 201 15.45 7.28 -18.53
CA ILE A 201 16.81 7.14 -19.06
C ILE A 201 17.09 5.70 -19.51
N LYS A 202 16.77 4.70 -18.68
CA LYS A 202 16.94 3.28 -19.03
C LYS A 202 16.11 2.89 -20.26
N PHE A 203 14.89 3.42 -20.37
CA PHE A 203 14.01 3.15 -21.49
C PHE A 203 14.51 3.80 -22.78
N GLU A 204 15.03 5.04 -22.70
CA GLU A 204 15.64 5.72 -23.84
C GLU A 204 16.79 4.89 -24.45
N GLN A 205 17.68 4.38 -23.61
CA GLN A 205 18.79 3.52 -24.05
C GLN A 205 18.31 2.25 -24.77
N TYR A 206 17.17 1.69 -24.34
CA TYR A 206 16.57 0.54 -25.02
C TYR A 206 15.92 0.95 -26.35
N LEU A 207 15.19 2.07 -26.36
CA LEU A 207 14.46 2.58 -27.53
C LEU A 207 15.40 3.02 -28.66
N GLN A 208 16.63 3.44 -28.36
CA GLN A 208 17.66 3.77 -29.36
C GLN A 208 18.03 2.60 -30.28
N LYS A 209 17.76 1.35 -29.86
CA LYS A 209 18.05 0.14 -30.64
C LYS A 209 17.05 -0.10 -31.77
N PHE A 210 15.97 0.66 -31.81
CA PHE A 210 14.87 0.49 -32.75
C PHE A 210 14.78 1.65 -33.73
N GLN A 211 14.53 1.31 -35.00
CA GLN A 211 14.18 2.27 -36.03
C GLN A 211 12.68 2.58 -35.94
N LEU A 212 12.34 3.86 -35.86
CA LEU A 212 10.96 4.34 -35.84
C LEU A 212 10.63 4.95 -37.21
N ASN A 213 9.49 4.57 -37.77
CA ASN A 213 9.05 5.05 -39.08
C ASN A 213 8.32 6.39 -38.98
N PRO A 214 8.24 7.17 -40.08
CA PRO A 214 7.36 8.33 -40.15
C PRO A 214 5.89 7.95 -39.88
N LEU A 215 5.21 8.72 -39.03
CA LEU A 215 3.80 8.49 -38.70
C LEU A 215 2.92 8.77 -39.92
N ARG A 216 2.03 7.82 -40.25
CA ARG A 216 1.07 7.93 -41.37
C ARG A 216 -0.27 8.54 -40.94
N THR A 217 -0.60 8.37 -39.67
CA THR A 217 -1.80 8.95 -39.03
C THR A 217 -1.34 9.83 -37.87
N PRO A 218 -1.88 11.04 -37.70
CA PRO A 218 -1.55 11.87 -36.54
C PRO A 218 -1.87 11.17 -35.21
N VAL A 219 -0.86 11.05 -34.35
CA VAL A 219 -0.97 10.48 -32.99
C VAL A 219 -1.02 11.61 -31.99
N ILE A 220 -1.97 11.62 -31.05
CA ILE A 220 -1.98 12.62 -29.97
C ILE A 220 -1.12 12.17 -28.80
N SER A 221 -0.19 13.03 -28.38
CA SER A 221 0.75 12.72 -27.30
C SER A 221 0.18 12.96 -25.91
N ASN A 222 0.38 12.00 -25.00
CA ASN A 222 0.04 12.19 -23.59
C ASN A 222 0.87 13.29 -22.92
N TYR A 223 2.11 13.50 -23.37
CA TYR A 223 3.05 14.47 -22.80
C TYR A 223 2.72 15.93 -23.21
N SER A 224 2.49 16.15 -24.51
CA SER A 224 2.26 17.50 -25.05
C SER A 224 0.79 17.86 -25.24
N ALA A 225 -0.12 16.88 -25.18
CA ALA A 225 -1.53 17.01 -25.55
C ALA A 225 -1.76 17.50 -27.00
N ARG A 226 -0.76 17.35 -27.87
CA ARG A 226 -0.78 17.74 -29.28
C ARG A 226 -0.29 16.59 -30.17
N PRO A 227 -0.52 16.67 -31.50
CA PRO A 227 0.01 15.67 -32.41
C PRO A 227 1.53 15.49 -32.26
N TYR A 228 1.98 14.24 -32.31
CA TYR A 228 3.38 13.89 -32.50
C TYR A 228 3.91 14.57 -33.77
N PRO A 229 5.18 15.02 -33.79
CA PRO A 229 5.89 15.26 -35.05
C PRO A 229 5.83 14.01 -35.93
N LYS A 230 5.77 14.20 -37.26
CA LYS A 230 5.71 13.08 -38.20
C LYS A 230 6.94 12.17 -38.10
N GLU A 231 8.10 12.75 -37.81
CA GLU A 231 9.41 12.08 -37.70
C GLU A 231 10.14 12.58 -36.44
N ASN A 232 11.21 11.89 -36.03
CA ASN A 232 12.08 12.31 -34.91
C ASN A 232 11.36 12.51 -33.57
N TYR A 233 10.35 11.69 -33.29
CA TYR A 233 9.49 11.83 -32.12
C TYR A 233 9.87 10.92 -30.93
N ARG A 234 11.07 10.34 -30.94
CA ARG A 234 11.56 9.43 -29.88
C ARG A 234 11.48 10.07 -28.48
N ASP A 235 11.86 11.35 -28.40
CA ASP A 235 11.86 12.13 -27.15
C ASP A 235 10.45 12.21 -26.51
N TYR A 236 9.38 12.23 -27.30
CA TYR A 236 8.01 12.24 -26.80
C TYR A 236 7.66 10.92 -26.12
N MET A 237 8.08 9.79 -26.71
CA MET A 237 7.86 8.45 -26.14
C MET A 237 8.60 8.27 -24.81
N VAL A 238 9.83 8.79 -24.75
CA VAL A 238 10.68 8.76 -23.55
C VAL A 238 10.06 9.62 -22.45
N LYS A 239 9.81 10.91 -22.73
CA LYS A 239 9.24 11.85 -21.77
C LYS A 239 7.87 11.43 -21.24
N GLN A 240 7.09 10.68 -22.01
CA GLN A 240 5.81 10.16 -21.52
C GLN A 240 5.94 9.36 -20.21
N ILE A 241 7.05 8.63 -20.00
CA ILE A 241 7.23 7.77 -18.83
C ILE A 241 7.24 8.56 -17.52
N SER A 242 7.90 9.72 -17.49
CA SER A 242 8.08 10.51 -16.27
C SER A 242 7.21 11.76 -16.19
N HIS A 243 6.31 11.99 -17.15
CA HIS A 243 5.48 13.18 -17.20
C HIS A 243 3.99 12.86 -17.16
N PRO A 244 3.16 13.81 -16.71
CA PRO A 244 1.71 13.63 -16.61
C PRO A 244 1.06 13.26 -17.94
N VAL A 245 0.10 12.36 -17.89
CA VAL A 245 -0.83 12.07 -18.98
C VAL A 245 -1.88 13.19 -19.07
N LYS A 246 -1.76 14.06 -20.07
CA LYS A 246 -2.66 15.21 -20.31
C LYS A 246 -3.89 14.82 -21.15
N TRP A 247 -4.66 13.84 -20.68
CA TRP A 247 -5.78 13.28 -21.43
C TRP A 247 -6.93 14.30 -21.63
N TYR A 248 -7.27 15.04 -20.58
CA TYR A 248 -8.34 16.05 -20.63
C TYR A 248 -8.06 17.11 -21.70
N GLU A 249 -6.83 17.62 -21.75
CA GLU A 249 -6.41 18.59 -22.77
C GLU A 249 -6.39 17.96 -24.17
N SER A 250 -5.90 16.72 -24.29
CA SER A 250 -5.81 16.00 -25.57
C SER A 250 -7.17 15.85 -26.24
N ILE A 251 -8.18 15.37 -25.49
CA ILE A 251 -9.54 15.19 -26.01
C ILE A 251 -10.22 16.54 -26.25
N SER A 252 -10.03 17.52 -25.36
CA SER A 252 -10.60 18.86 -25.55
C SER A 252 -10.05 19.56 -26.79
N TRP A 253 -8.76 19.35 -27.10
CA TRP A 253 -8.15 19.86 -28.32
C TRP A 253 -8.76 19.21 -29.56
N LEU A 254 -8.93 17.88 -29.56
CA LEU A 254 -9.55 17.14 -30.68
C LEU A 254 -11.00 17.60 -30.93
N ILE A 255 -11.79 17.81 -29.88
CA ILE A 255 -13.18 18.32 -29.98
C ILE A 255 -13.23 19.70 -30.66
N GLN A 256 -12.19 20.52 -30.50
CA GLN A 256 -12.11 21.85 -31.10
C GLN A 256 -11.59 21.85 -32.54
N GLN A 257 -11.05 20.74 -33.04
CA GLN A 257 -10.52 20.69 -34.41
C GLN A 257 -11.61 20.42 -35.45
N ASP A 258 -12.54 19.50 -35.16
CA ASP A 258 -13.63 19.11 -36.06
C ASP A 258 -14.68 18.27 -35.30
N HIS A 259 -15.78 17.94 -35.98
CA HIS A 259 -16.74 16.96 -35.49
C HIS A 259 -16.24 15.53 -35.78
N PHE A 260 -15.77 14.86 -34.71
CA PHE A 260 -15.30 13.48 -34.76
C PHE A 260 -16.18 12.52 -33.96
N GLU A 261 -16.32 11.31 -34.47
CA GLU A 261 -16.75 10.15 -33.68
C GLU A 261 -15.54 9.53 -32.99
N PHE A 262 -15.66 9.27 -31.69
CA PHE A 262 -14.59 8.72 -30.87
C PHE A 262 -14.91 7.27 -30.56
N GLU A 263 -13.99 6.37 -30.86
CA GLU A 263 -14.20 4.93 -30.73
C GLU A 263 -13.07 4.31 -29.94
N GLU A 264 -13.41 3.63 -28.85
CA GLU A 264 -12.46 2.88 -28.04
C GLU A 264 -12.15 1.53 -28.70
N VAL A 265 -10.88 1.29 -28.98
CA VAL A 265 -10.38 0.08 -29.65
C VAL A 265 -9.55 -0.71 -28.65
N GLY A 266 -10.14 -1.76 -28.10
CA GLY A 266 -9.54 -2.59 -27.06
C GLY A 266 -10.56 -3.07 -26.03
N PRO A 267 -10.10 -3.63 -24.90
CA PRO A 267 -10.98 -4.13 -23.85
C PRO A 267 -11.58 -3.00 -23.01
N GLY A 268 -12.84 -3.17 -22.61
CA GLY A 268 -13.51 -2.25 -21.68
C GLY A 268 -14.24 -1.10 -22.37
N ARG A 269 -14.60 -0.08 -21.58
CA ARG A 269 -15.29 1.16 -22.03
C ARG A 269 -14.80 2.41 -21.27
N VAL A 270 -13.57 2.36 -20.76
CA VAL A 270 -13.06 3.38 -19.85
C VAL A 270 -12.87 4.69 -20.59
N LEU A 271 -12.28 4.66 -21.78
CA LEU A 271 -12.05 5.86 -22.58
C LEU A 271 -13.32 6.42 -23.20
N THR A 272 -14.29 5.57 -23.52
CA THR A 272 -15.62 5.96 -24.00
C THR A 272 -16.32 6.79 -22.93
N ASN A 273 -16.36 6.28 -21.69
CA ASN A 273 -16.97 6.99 -20.57
C ASN A 273 -16.25 8.31 -20.26
N LEU A 274 -14.92 8.28 -20.24
CA LEU A 274 -14.12 9.47 -19.96
C LEU A 274 -14.27 10.53 -21.07
N THR A 275 -14.29 10.12 -22.34
CA THR A 275 -14.50 11.02 -23.47
C THR A 275 -15.88 11.67 -23.43
N ASN A 276 -16.93 10.91 -23.11
CA ASN A 276 -18.28 11.44 -22.96
C ASN A 276 -18.36 12.47 -21.83
N GLN A 277 -17.66 12.23 -20.71
CA GLN A 277 -17.56 13.21 -19.63
C GLN A 277 -16.83 14.50 -20.08
N ILE A 278 -15.72 14.38 -20.81
CA ILE A 278 -14.97 15.53 -21.32
C ILE A 278 -15.80 16.34 -22.33
N LYS A 279 -16.60 15.68 -23.18
CA LYS A 279 -17.50 16.35 -24.14
C LYS A 279 -18.54 17.24 -23.44
N GLN A 280 -18.96 16.90 -22.23
CA GLN A 280 -19.91 17.70 -21.46
C GLN A 280 -19.26 18.99 -20.91
N THR A 281 -17.97 18.91 -20.54
CA THR A 281 -17.24 20.04 -19.98
C THR A 281 -15.82 20.13 -20.58
N PRO A 282 -15.66 20.51 -21.85
CA PRO A 282 -14.35 20.53 -22.51
C PRO A 282 -13.47 21.65 -21.95
N LEU A 283 -12.15 21.41 -21.88
CA LEU A 283 -11.19 22.43 -21.49
C LEU A 283 -11.14 23.52 -22.56
N HIS A 284 -11.33 24.78 -22.18
CA HIS A 284 -11.12 25.91 -23.08
C HIS A 284 -9.63 26.09 -23.39
N ILE A 285 -9.24 25.79 -24.63
CA ILE A 285 -7.87 25.97 -25.09
C ILE A 285 -7.83 27.30 -25.82
N LYS A 286 -7.13 28.28 -25.25
CA LYS A 286 -6.88 29.54 -25.95
C LYS A 286 -5.96 29.23 -27.13
N ASN A 287 -6.47 29.42 -28.35
CA ASN A 287 -5.63 29.46 -29.53
C ASN A 287 -4.73 30.69 -29.40
N ASN A 288 -3.46 30.48 -29.04
CA ASN A 288 -2.45 31.53 -29.13
C ASN A 288 -2.12 31.79 -30.60
N LEU A 289 -3.02 32.50 -31.26
CA LEU A 289 -2.71 33.36 -32.39
C LEU A 289 -3.21 34.75 -32.00
N SER A 290 -2.24 35.67 -31.85
CA SER A 290 -2.34 37.13 -31.72
C SER A 290 -2.45 37.80 -30.33
N SER A 291 -1.43 38.66 -30.12
CA SER A 291 -1.35 39.94 -29.40
C SER A 291 -1.36 40.04 -27.86
N HIS A 292 -0.19 40.46 -27.37
CA HIS A 292 0.12 41.50 -26.37
C HIS A 292 -1.01 42.29 -25.66
N GLN A 293 -0.66 42.68 -24.41
CA GLN A 293 -1.28 43.68 -23.50
C GLN A 293 -2.57 43.19 -22.80
N ASN A 294 -2.82 43.35 -21.49
CA ASN A 294 -2.40 44.36 -20.52
C ASN A 294 -2.38 43.79 -19.08
N LYS A 295 -1.61 44.46 -18.21
CA LYS A 295 -1.61 44.32 -16.75
C LYS A 295 -2.86 44.96 -16.14
N SER A 296 -3.40 44.37 -15.08
CA SER A 296 -4.00 45.11 -13.96
C SER A 296 -4.01 44.28 -12.68
N LYS A 297 -3.60 44.95 -11.60
CA LYS A 297 -3.57 44.52 -10.19
C LYS A 297 -4.97 44.68 -9.57
N GLU A 298 -5.29 43.87 -8.56
CA GLU A 298 -6.14 44.20 -7.39
C GLU A 298 -6.11 42.99 -6.43
N ASN A 299 -5.38 43.06 -5.31
CA ASN A 299 -5.78 43.49 -3.95
C ASN A 299 -6.68 42.49 -3.19
N TYR A 300 -6.03 41.66 -2.36
CA TYR A 300 -6.66 40.90 -1.27
C TYR A 300 -6.77 41.79 -0.02
N GLN A 301 -7.96 41.88 0.56
CA GLN A 301 -8.18 42.42 1.91
C GLN A 301 -8.19 41.29 2.93
N GLU A 302 -7.39 41.46 3.97
CA GLU A 302 -7.34 40.64 5.19
C GLU A 302 -8.63 40.80 6.00
N SER A 303 -9.12 39.70 6.58
CA SER A 303 -10.09 39.74 7.67
C SER A 303 -9.61 38.86 8.83
N THR A 304 -9.61 39.49 9.99
CA THR A 304 -8.84 39.20 11.21
C THR A 304 -9.34 37.99 12.01
N VAL A 305 -8.37 37.32 12.64
CA VAL A 305 -8.47 36.20 13.58
C VAL A 305 -9.31 36.55 14.82
N LYS A 306 -10.14 35.61 15.30
CA LYS A 306 -10.57 35.54 16.70
C LYS A 306 -9.95 34.32 17.37
N ASN A 307 -9.00 34.58 18.27
CA ASN A 307 -8.31 33.61 19.10
C ASN A 307 -9.27 32.93 20.08
N LEU A 308 -9.25 31.60 20.10
CA LEU A 308 -9.68 30.79 21.24
C LEU A 308 -8.42 30.22 21.90
N SER A 309 -8.26 30.54 23.17
CA SER A 309 -7.17 30.12 24.05
C SER A 309 -7.07 28.60 24.18
N ILE A 310 -5.94 28.02 23.76
CA ILE A 310 -5.60 26.61 23.98
C ILE A 310 -4.89 26.51 25.34
N SER A 311 -5.44 25.69 26.23
CA SER A 311 -4.82 25.36 27.51
C SER A 311 -3.53 24.56 27.30
N ASN A 312 -2.49 24.92 28.04
CA ASN A 312 -1.13 24.41 27.89
C ASN A 312 -0.96 23.05 28.60
N SER A 313 -1.70 22.01 28.20
CA SER A 313 -1.53 20.67 28.77
C SER A 313 -0.35 19.94 28.12
N LYS A 314 0.60 19.48 28.95
CA LYS A 314 1.76 18.68 28.53
C LYS A 314 1.29 17.45 27.72
N LYS A 315 1.82 17.28 26.51
CA LYS A 315 1.51 16.13 25.66
C LYS A 315 2.15 14.87 26.23
N LYS A 316 1.41 13.74 26.18
CA LYS A 316 1.83 12.42 26.61
C LYS A 316 2.34 11.61 25.41
N ILE A 317 3.45 10.90 25.58
CA ILE A 317 4.03 9.99 24.59
C ILE A 317 3.66 8.55 24.94
N ILE A 318 3.03 7.83 24.01
CA ILE A 318 2.60 6.44 24.19
C ILE A 318 3.40 5.56 23.23
N PHE A 319 4.23 4.67 23.76
CA PHE A 319 4.91 3.68 22.91
C PHE A 319 3.97 2.51 22.65
N MET A 320 3.82 2.13 21.38
CA MET A 320 2.97 1.03 20.94
C MET A 320 3.80 -0.15 20.43
N TYR A 321 3.41 -1.35 20.82
CA TYR A 321 4.06 -2.61 20.41
C TYR A 321 3.03 -3.51 19.73
N SER A 322 3.26 -3.86 18.46
CA SER A 322 2.43 -4.83 17.74
C SER A 322 2.77 -6.27 18.11
N GLY A 323 1.91 -7.19 17.68
CA GLY A 323 2.11 -8.62 17.86
C GLY A 323 2.61 -9.33 16.61
N GLN A 324 2.32 -10.63 16.56
CA GLN A 324 2.63 -11.49 15.42
C GLN A 324 1.99 -10.96 14.12
N GLY A 325 2.68 -11.13 13.00
CA GLY A 325 2.33 -10.59 11.68
C GLY A 325 3.11 -9.32 11.32
N SER A 326 3.92 -8.77 12.24
CA SER A 326 4.79 -7.61 11.98
C SER A 326 6.23 -7.98 11.62
N GLN A 327 6.62 -9.23 11.84
CA GLN A 327 7.97 -9.73 11.60
C GLN A 327 8.28 -9.95 10.11
N TYR A 328 9.55 -9.82 9.76
CA TYR A 328 10.12 -10.20 8.46
C TYR A 328 11.63 -10.41 8.60
N TYR A 329 12.23 -11.22 7.74
CA TYR A 329 13.69 -11.34 7.69
C TYR A 329 14.32 -9.98 7.40
N GLN A 330 15.51 -9.73 7.98
CA GLN A 330 16.20 -8.44 7.89
C GLN A 330 15.52 -7.27 8.63
N MET A 331 14.51 -7.50 9.47
CA MET A 331 13.90 -6.43 10.24
C MET A 331 14.91 -5.68 11.11
N GLY A 332 14.92 -4.36 10.99
CA GLY A 332 15.88 -3.50 11.69
C GLY A 332 17.35 -3.66 11.27
N LYS A 333 17.67 -4.35 10.16
CA LYS A 333 19.07 -4.61 9.77
C LYS A 333 19.94 -3.36 9.72
N GLU A 334 19.41 -2.26 9.19
CA GLU A 334 20.11 -0.98 9.16
C GLU A 334 20.44 -0.44 10.55
N LEU A 335 19.53 -0.61 11.53
CA LEU A 335 19.81 -0.23 12.93
C LEU A 335 20.83 -1.17 13.55
N TYR A 336 20.73 -2.47 13.28
CA TYR A 336 21.71 -3.44 13.76
C TYR A 336 23.12 -3.14 13.26
N ASP A 337 23.26 -2.68 12.01
CA ASP A 337 24.56 -2.35 11.45
C ASP A 337 25.12 -1.03 12.00
N ASN A 338 24.27 -0.01 12.11
CA ASN A 338 24.73 1.36 12.34
C ASN A 338 24.50 1.91 13.76
N ASN A 339 23.72 1.23 14.60
CA ASN A 339 23.45 1.64 15.98
C ASN A 339 24.02 0.61 16.97
N SER A 340 25.08 0.99 17.69
CA SER A 340 25.77 0.11 18.64
C SER A 340 24.90 -0.33 19.80
N LEU A 341 24.02 0.54 20.30
CA LEU A 341 23.12 0.23 21.42
C LEU A 341 22.04 -0.78 21.02
N PHE A 342 21.43 -0.57 19.85
CA PHE A 342 20.48 -1.53 19.27
C PHE A 342 21.11 -2.90 19.10
N ARG A 343 22.29 -2.94 18.47
CA ARG A 343 23.06 -4.18 18.26
C ARG A 343 23.44 -4.85 19.57
N HIS A 344 23.84 -4.08 20.57
CA HIS A 344 24.18 -4.59 21.90
C HIS A 344 23.00 -5.33 22.53
N HIS A 345 21.83 -4.70 22.62
CA HIS A 345 20.65 -5.32 23.22
C HIS A 345 20.12 -6.51 22.41
N MET A 346 20.11 -6.42 21.08
CA MET A 346 19.74 -7.54 20.20
C MET A 346 20.65 -8.76 20.45
N ASN A 347 21.97 -8.57 20.51
CA ASN A 347 22.92 -9.64 20.78
C ASN A 347 22.81 -10.17 22.22
N TYR A 348 22.63 -9.29 23.21
CA TYR A 348 22.44 -9.68 24.61
C TYR A 348 21.24 -10.63 24.73
N CYS A 349 20.07 -10.21 24.26
CA CYS A 349 18.85 -11.00 24.37
C CYS A 349 18.94 -12.31 23.56
N SER A 350 19.54 -12.28 22.37
CA SER A 350 19.77 -13.49 21.57
C SER A 350 20.69 -14.49 22.28
N ASN A 351 21.73 -14.01 22.98
CA ASN A 351 22.64 -14.88 23.72
C ASN A 351 21.95 -15.58 24.88
N GLN A 352 21.01 -14.91 25.58
CA GLN A 352 20.22 -15.52 26.65
C GLN A 352 19.35 -16.69 26.16
N LEU A 353 18.94 -16.68 24.89
CA LEU A 353 18.10 -17.73 24.31
C LEU A 353 18.90 -18.80 23.55
N LYS A 354 20.19 -18.57 23.30
CA LYS A 354 21.01 -19.39 22.40
C LYS A 354 21.05 -20.86 22.82
N ASP A 355 21.24 -21.14 24.11
CA ASP A 355 21.34 -22.51 24.61
C ASP A 355 20.01 -23.26 24.52
N ARG A 356 18.89 -22.55 24.71
CA ARG A 356 17.54 -23.14 24.59
C ARG A 356 17.08 -23.31 23.14
N LEU A 357 17.49 -22.40 22.24
CA LEU A 357 17.19 -22.47 20.81
C LEU A 357 18.13 -23.41 20.06
N GLY A 358 19.34 -23.64 20.58
CA GLY A 358 20.43 -24.34 19.90
C GLY A 358 21.09 -23.53 18.78
N VAL A 359 20.62 -22.31 18.53
CA VAL A 359 21.01 -21.44 17.40
C VAL A 359 20.95 -19.98 17.81
N SER A 360 21.75 -19.14 17.14
CA SER A 360 21.70 -17.69 17.30
C SER A 360 20.45 -17.13 16.62
N LEU A 361 19.59 -16.46 17.39
CA LEU A 361 18.42 -15.81 16.84
C LEU A 361 18.79 -14.66 15.90
N ILE A 362 19.91 -13.98 16.14
CA ILE A 362 20.46 -12.96 15.23
C ILE A 362 20.82 -13.56 13.88
N ASP A 363 21.44 -14.74 13.86
CA ASP A 363 21.84 -15.39 12.62
C ASP A 363 20.60 -15.79 11.81
N ILE A 364 19.51 -16.17 12.48
CA ILE A 364 18.22 -16.45 11.85
C ILE A 364 17.59 -15.17 11.28
N ILE A 365 17.47 -14.11 12.08
CA ILE A 365 16.81 -12.86 11.66
C ILE A 365 17.55 -12.24 10.46
N TYR A 366 18.88 -12.36 10.43
CA TYR A 366 19.75 -11.74 9.42
C TYR A 366 20.31 -12.70 8.38
N ASP A 367 19.70 -13.88 8.22
CA ASP A 367 20.02 -14.81 7.14
C ASP A 367 19.63 -14.20 5.79
N LYS A 368 20.65 -13.74 5.05
CA LYS A 368 20.48 -13.11 3.73
C LYS A 368 19.84 -14.05 2.70
N SER A 369 20.01 -15.37 2.84
CA SER A 369 19.45 -16.33 1.88
C SER A 369 17.92 -16.38 1.96
N LYS A 370 17.35 -16.08 3.13
CA LYS A 370 15.91 -16.14 3.40
C LYS A 370 15.21 -14.79 3.28
N LYS A 371 15.89 -13.74 2.81
CA LYS A 371 15.33 -12.37 2.75
C LYS A 371 13.97 -12.28 2.05
N SER A 372 13.70 -13.16 1.08
CA SER A 372 12.46 -13.20 0.31
C SER A 372 11.44 -14.25 0.79
N GLU A 373 11.76 -15.02 1.83
CA GLU A 373 10.89 -16.03 2.42
C GLU A 373 9.99 -15.41 3.52
N GLU A 374 8.94 -16.12 3.88
CA GLU A 374 8.10 -15.76 5.03
C GLU A 374 8.82 -16.11 6.35
N PHE A 375 8.81 -15.18 7.31
CA PHE A 375 9.33 -15.41 8.65
C PHE A 375 8.16 -15.72 9.59
N ASP A 376 7.75 -16.99 9.66
CA ASP A 376 6.48 -17.42 10.26
C ASP A 376 6.62 -18.49 11.37
N ASN A 377 7.80 -19.08 11.56
CA ASN A 377 8.07 -20.04 12.62
C ASN A 377 8.07 -19.36 14.01
N ILE A 378 7.02 -19.63 14.81
CA ILE A 378 6.78 -18.93 16.07
C ILE A 378 7.86 -19.14 17.14
N ILE A 379 8.64 -20.23 17.06
CA ILE A 379 9.80 -20.46 17.93
C ILE A 379 10.84 -19.36 17.74
N TYR A 380 10.95 -18.79 16.53
CA TYR A 380 11.87 -17.71 16.23
C TYR A 380 11.17 -16.35 16.19
N THR A 381 9.97 -16.26 15.59
CA THR A 381 9.33 -14.95 15.38
C THR A 381 8.87 -14.30 16.67
N ASN A 382 8.35 -15.06 17.64
CA ASN A 382 7.88 -14.48 18.90
C ASN A 382 9.04 -13.90 19.72
N PRO A 383 10.14 -14.65 19.96
CA PRO A 383 11.35 -14.05 20.53
C PRO A 383 11.91 -12.90 19.70
N ALA A 384 11.93 -13.01 18.37
CA ALA A 384 12.50 -11.98 17.50
C ALA A 384 11.77 -10.64 17.64
N LEU A 385 10.44 -10.64 17.64
CA LEU A 385 9.63 -9.44 17.89
C LEU A 385 9.86 -8.87 19.28
N TYR A 386 9.97 -9.75 20.27
CA TYR A 386 10.19 -9.35 21.66
C TYR A 386 11.55 -8.65 21.86
N ILE A 387 12.65 -9.24 21.36
CA ILE A 387 13.98 -8.63 21.45
C ILE A 387 14.08 -7.35 20.63
N PHE A 388 13.40 -7.30 19.48
CA PHE A 388 13.36 -6.13 18.61
C PHE A 388 12.70 -4.94 19.33
N GLY A 389 11.48 -5.14 19.85
CA GLY A 389 10.74 -4.11 20.55
C GLY A 389 11.48 -3.59 21.79
N TYR A 390 12.05 -4.48 22.60
CA TYR A 390 12.88 -4.09 23.74
C TYR A 390 14.10 -3.26 23.31
N SER A 391 14.87 -3.75 22.32
CA SER A 391 16.10 -3.09 21.85
C SER A 391 15.83 -1.72 21.25
N LEU A 392 14.74 -1.58 20.49
CA LEU A 392 14.34 -0.30 19.91
C LEU A 392 13.92 0.69 20.99
N THR A 393 13.22 0.24 22.02
CA THR A 393 12.86 1.09 23.17
C THR A 393 14.09 1.64 23.88
N GLN A 394 15.14 0.84 24.07
CA GLN A 394 16.39 1.33 24.66
C GLN A 394 17.03 2.44 23.80
N VAL A 395 17.03 2.28 22.48
CA VAL A 395 17.53 3.31 21.54
C VAL A 395 16.74 4.62 21.62
N LEU A 396 15.41 4.54 21.73
CA LEU A 396 14.57 5.73 21.82
C LEU A 396 14.78 6.47 23.14
N ILE A 397 14.89 5.74 24.25
CA ILE A 397 15.16 6.31 25.57
C ILE A 397 16.54 6.97 25.61
N ASP A 398 17.58 6.34 25.05
CA ASP A 398 18.93 6.90 24.92
C ASP A 398 18.95 8.19 24.10
N LYS A 399 18.13 8.26 23.04
CA LYS A 399 17.89 9.46 22.24
C LYS A 399 17.01 10.52 22.94
N GLY A 400 16.63 10.31 24.19
CA GLY A 400 15.86 11.26 25.00
C GLY A 400 14.35 11.19 24.83
N ILE A 401 13.83 10.25 24.03
CA ILE A 401 12.39 10.05 23.84
C ILE A 401 11.89 9.15 24.98
N LYS A 402 11.25 9.76 25.99
CA LYS A 402 10.70 9.04 27.14
C LYS A 402 9.19 8.81 26.98
N PRO A 403 8.70 7.57 27.13
CA PRO A 403 7.28 7.29 27.14
C PRO A 403 6.64 7.77 28.45
N ASP A 404 5.42 8.26 28.36
CA ASP A 404 4.51 8.50 29.49
C ASP A 404 3.57 7.30 29.72
N ALA A 405 3.40 6.44 28.72
CA ALA A 405 2.63 5.21 28.81
C ALA A 405 3.06 4.19 27.72
N PHE A 406 2.63 2.95 27.89
CA PHE A 406 2.82 1.87 26.93
C PHE A 406 1.47 1.30 26.47
N LEU A 407 1.42 0.80 25.25
CA LEU A 407 0.28 0.09 24.68
C LEU A 407 0.80 -1.15 23.97
N GLY A 408 0.24 -2.31 24.31
CA GLY A 408 0.55 -3.55 23.62
C GLY A 408 -0.64 -4.09 22.85
N HIS A 409 -0.36 -4.74 21.72
CA HIS A 409 -1.34 -5.47 20.93
C HIS A 409 -0.93 -6.96 20.86
N SER A 410 -1.70 -7.84 21.52
CA SER A 410 -1.38 -9.28 21.62
C SER A 410 0.02 -9.50 22.21
N LEU A 411 0.93 -10.18 21.51
CA LEU A 411 2.34 -10.34 21.89
C LEU A 411 3.01 -9.02 22.32
N GLY A 412 2.60 -7.88 21.75
CA GLY A 412 3.11 -6.57 22.16
C GLY A 412 2.83 -6.19 23.62
N GLU A 413 1.82 -6.77 24.28
CA GLU A 413 1.55 -6.53 25.71
C GLU A 413 2.65 -7.12 26.61
N TYR A 414 3.29 -8.22 26.18
CA TYR A 414 4.45 -8.80 26.87
C TYR A 414 5.66 -7.87 26.77
N ILE A 415 5.85 -7.26 25.60
CA ILE A 415 6.92 -6.28 25.37
C ILE A 415 6.65 -5.04 26.22
N ALA A 416 5.43 -4.51 26.22
CA ALA A 416 4.99 -3.36 27.02
C ALA A 416 5.21 -3.59 28.53
N ALA A 417 4.84 -4.76 29.05
CA ALA A 417 5.05 -5.10 30.46
C ALA A 417 6.54 -5.20 30.82
N THR A 418 7.38 -5.65 29.88
CA THR A 418 8.83 -5.78 30.09
C THR A 418 9.52 -4.42 30.11
N VAL A 419 9.25 -3.58 29.11
CA VAL A 419 9.85 -2.24 29.02
C VAL A 419 9.33 -1.29 30.09
N ALA A 420 8.14 -1.54 30.64
CA ALA A 420 7.63 -0.86 31.84
C ALA A 420 8.32 -1.32 33.14
N GLY A 421 9.10 -2.41 33.09
CA GLY A 421 9.82 -2.97 34.22
C GLY A 421 9.00 -3.93 35.10
N ILE A 422 7.79 -4.30 34.68
CA ILE A 422 6.93 -5.25 35.41
C ILE A 422 7.47 -6.67 35.27
N ILE A 423 7.77 -7.08 34.04
CA ILE A 423 8.37 -8.39 33.74
C ILE A 423 9.89 -8.20 33.60
N PRO A 424 10.72 -8.88 34.40
CA PRO A 424 12.16 -8.87 34.19
C PRO A 424 12.52 -9.36 32.78
N LEU A 425 13.48 -8.71 32.12
CA LEU A 425 13.83 -9.00 30.72
C LEU A 425 14.11 -10.49 30.47
N GLU A 426 14.94 -11.12 31.30
CA GLU A 426 15.33 -12.52 31.13
C GLU A 426 14.16 -13.48 31.36
N ASP A 427 13.29 -13.18 32.33
CA ASP A 427 12.07 -13.95 32.57
C ASP A 427 11.10 -13.83 31.39
N GLY A 428 10.95 -12.63 30.83
CA GLY A 428 10.10 -12.40 29.67
C GLY A 428 10.63 -13.03 28.37
N LEU A 429 11.96 -13.05 28.16
CA LEU A 429 12.60 -13.82 27.08
C LEU A 429 12.29 -15.31 27.20
N ASN A 430 12.47 -15.86 28.40
CA ASN A 430 12.21 -17.27 28.64
C ASN A 430 10.73 -17.61 28.55
N LEU A 431 9.85 -16.72 29.02
CA LEU A 431 8.40 -16.83 28.91
C LEU A 431 7.96 -16.92 27.45
N ILE A 432 8.45 -16.03 26.59
CA ILE A 432 7.97 -16.00 25.21
C ILE A 432 8.45 -17.19 24.38
N LEU A 433 9.67 -17.68 24.66
CA LEU A 433 10.14 -18.93 24.08
C LEU A 433 9.34 -20.13 24.60
N THR A 434 9.08 -20.20 25.91
CA THR A 434 8.27 -21.27 26.50
C THR A 434 6.85 -21.28 25.92
N GLN A 435 6.23 -20.12 25.76
CA GLN A 435 4.92 -20.00 25.13
C GLN A 435 4.93 -20.55 23.70
N ALA A 436 5.91 -20.16 22.88
CA ALA A 436 6.04 -20.67 21.51
C ALA A 436 6.26 -22.19 21.48
N GLN A 437 7.08 -22.73 22.38
CA GLN A 437 7.33 -24.18 22.51
C GLN A 437 6.08 -24.95 22.93
N LEU A 438 5.29 -24.41 23.86
CA LEU A 438 4.03 -25.01 24.28
C LEU A 438 3.03 -25.04 23.12
N LEU A 439 2.90 -23.93 22.37
CA LEU A 439 2.02 -23.85 21.21
C LEU A 439 2.39 -24.90 20.14
N GLU A 440 3.65 -24.94 19.71
CA GLU A 440 4.12 -25.93 18.72
C GLU A 440 3.91 -27.38 19.17
N LYS A 441 4.07 -27.65 20.47
CA LYS A 441 4.00 -29.02 20.99
C LYS A 441 2.57 -29.50 21.22
N HIS A 442 1.66 -28.62 21.61
CA HIS A 442 0.35 -29.02 22.15
C HIS A 442 -0.84 -28.52 21.33
N CYS A 443 -0.66 -27.54 20.44
CA CYS A 443 -1.75 -26.98 19.64
C CYS A 443 -1.73 -27.53 18.21
N ASN A 444 -2.93 -27.78 17.68
CA ASN A 444 -3.08 -28.06 16.25
C ASN A 444 -2.89 -26.77 15.43
N THR A 445 -2.56 -26.93 14.16
CA THR A 445 -2.45 -25.79 13.23
C THR A 445 -3.77 -25.02 13.16
N GLY A 446 -3.70 -23.70 13.26
CA GLY A 446 -4.83 -22.81 13.14
C GLY A 446 -4.61 -21.72 12.09
N LYS A 447 -5.56 -20.81 11.97
CA LYS A 447 -5.48 -19.66 11.06
C LYS A 447 -6.18 -18.46 11.66
N ILE A 448 -5.80 -17.28 11.18
CA ILE A 448 -6.55 -16.05 11.38
C ILE A 448 -6.97 -15.51 10.01
N LEU A 449 -8.23 -15.09 9.90
CA LEU A 449 -8.82 -14.52 8.70
C LEU A 449 -9.27 -13.09 8.97
N ASN A 450 -8.67 -12.13 8.26
CA ASN A 450 -9.15 -10.75 8.20
C ASN A 450 -10.40 -10.69 7.34
N VAL A 451 -11.41 -9.97 7.83
CA VAL A 451 -12.67 -9.71 7.16
C VAL A 451 -12.84 -8.20 7.06
N PHE A 452 -13.01 -7.69 5.84
CA PHE A 452 -13.16 -6.26 5.57
C PHE A 452 -14.64 -5.87 5.54
N SER A 453 -15.23 -5.82 6.74
CA SER A 453 -16.64 -5.51 6.99
C SER A 453 -16.78 -4.96 8.43
N PRO A 454 -17.84 -4.21 8.77
CA PRO A 454 -18.06 -3.79 10.15
C PRO A 454 -18.16 -4.97 11.13
N PRO A 455 -17.65 -4.87 12.37
CA PRO A 455 -17.76 -5.92 13.40
C PRO A 455 -19.20 -6.39 13.66
N ASP A 456 -20.19 -5.51 13.50
CA ASP A 456 -21.63 -5.85 13.51
C ASP A 456 -21.99 -7.02 12.59
N PHE A 457 -21.27 -7.17 11.47
CA PHE A 457 -21.46 -8.25 10.52
C PHE A 457 -21.19 -9.62 11.16
N TYR A 458 -20.17 -9.73 12.01
CA TYR A 458 -19.87 -10.94 12.78
C TYR A 458 -21.05 -11.34 13.66
N TYR A 459 -21.56 -10.39 14.45
CA TYR A 459 -22.65 -10.66 15.39
C TYR A 459 -23.99 -10.95 14.71
N LYS A 460 -24.25 -10.34 13.54
CA LYS A 460 -25.46 -10.60 12.73
C LYS A 460 -25.42 -11.94 11.99
N ASN A 461 -24.24 -12.54 11.81
CA ASN A 461 -24.05 -13.76 11.05
C ASN A 461 -23.42 -14.89 11.89
N LYS A 462 -23.91 -15.12 13.12
CA LYS A 462 -23.32 -16.13 14.03
C LYS A 462 -23.14 -17.52 13.43
N ASN A 463 -24.07 -17.97 12.59
CA ASN A 463 -23.98 -19.28 11.92
C ASN A 463 -22.82 -19.35 10.91
N LEU A 464 -22.48 -18.22 10.27
CA LEU A 464 -21.34 -18.14 9.35
C LEU A 464 -20.02 -18.30 10.09
N PHE A 465 -19.92 -17.72 11.29
CA PHE A 465 -18.72 -17.70 12.11
C PHE A 465 -18.75 -18.71 13.27
N PHE A 466 -19.47 -19.82 13.09
CA PHE A 466 -19.58 -20.86 14.11
C PHE A 466 -18.20 -21.41 14.45
N ASN A 467 -17.88 -21.51 15.75
CA ASN A 467 -16.58 -21.89 16.31
C ASN A 467 -15.37 -21.01 15.91
N THR A 468 -15.54 -19.92 15.16
CA THR A 468 -14.44 -19.01 14.82
C THR A 468 -14.60 -17.72 15.60
N PRO A 469 -14.16 -17.63 16.87
CA PRO A 469 -14.31 -16.43 17.67
C PRO A 469 -13.66 -15.20 17.03
N LEU A 470 -14.19 -14.04 17.39
CA LEU A 470 -13.60 -12.75 17.07
C LEU A 470 -12.20 -12.66 17.67
N ALA A 471 -11.18 -12.61 16.82
CA ALA A 471 -9.79 -12.54 17.23
C ALA A 471 -9.36 -11.10 17.48
N CYS A 472 -9.77 -10.19 16.60
CA CYS A 472 -9.34 -8.80 16.63
C CYS A 472 -10.39 -7.87 16.02
N VAL A 473 -10.57 -6.68 16.61
CA VAL A 473 -11.23 -5.52 16.03
C VAL A 473 -10.22 -4.37 15.96
N ASN A 474 -9.73 -4.11 14.75
CA ASN A 474 -8.73 -3.06 14.52
C ASN A 474 -9.39 -1.69 14.30
N PHE A 475 -10.47 -1.65 13.51
CA PHE A 475 -11.19 -0.44 13.14
C PHE A 475 -12.58 -0.74 12.56
N SER A 476 -13.42 0.29 12.47
CA SER A 476 -14.85 0.23 12.11
C SER A 476 -15.27 -0.63 10.90
N ASN A 477 -14.37 -0.88 9.94
CA ASN A 477 -14.61 -1.73 8.76
C ASN A 477 -13.64 -2.92 8.65
N ASN A 478 -13.05 -3.36 9.77
CA ASN A 478 -12.15 -4.50 9.81
C ASN A 478 -12.23 -5.26 11.13
N PHE A 479 -12.48 -6.55 11.02
CA PHE A 479 -12.30 -7.49 12.12
C PHE A 479 -11.60 -8.76 11.63
N SER A 480 -11.12 -9.55 12.57
CA SER A 480 -10.49 -10.85 12.30
C SER A 480 -11.19 -11.94 13.08
N VAL A 481 -11.30 -13.13 12.50
CA VAL A 481 -11.71 -14.35 13.21
C VAL A 481 -10.58 -15.36 13.22
N SER A 482 -10.55 -16.20 14.24
CA SER A 482 -9.48 -17.18 14.45
C SER A 482 -10.04 -18.50 14.95
N GLY A 483 -9.34 -19.59 14.69
CA GLY A 483 -9.76 -20.93 15.06
C GLY A 483 -8.88 -22.01 14.43
N TYR A 484 -9.37 -23.24 14.43
CA TYR A 484 -8.70 -24.31 13.70
C TYR A 484 -8.73 -24.03 12.19
N ARG A 485 -7.70 -24.52 11.48
CA ARG A 485 -7.54 -24.27 10.04
C ARG A 485 -8.79 -24.60 9.23
N TYR A 486 -9.41 -25.75 9.49
CA TYR A 486 -10.59 -26.19 8.75
C TYR A 486 -11.81 -25.28 8.98
N GLU A 487 -11.99 -24.74 10.19
CA GLU A 487 -13.11 -23.86 10.52
C GLU A 487 -12.99 -22.54 9.77
N ILE A 488 -11.79 -21.96 9.80
CA ILE A 488 -11.51 -20.69 9.11
C ILE A 488 -11.61 -20.84 7.58
N ASP A 489 -11.20 -21.98 7.03
CA ASP A 489 -11.32 -22.26 5.59
C ASP A 489 -12.81 -22.36 5.16
N LEU A 490 -13.69 -22.89 6.02
CA LEU A 490 -15.14 -22.88 5.78
C LEU A 490 -15.71 -21.46 5.80
N VAL A 491 -15.34 -20.65 6.79
CA VAL A 491 -15.75 -19.23 6.87
C VAL A 491 -15.33 -18.49 5.61
N LYS A 492 -14.06 -18.62 5.19
CA LYS A 492 -13.56 -17.96 3.99
C LYS A 492 -14.36 -18.33 2.75
N LYS A 493 -14.63 -19.63 2.55
CA LYS A 493 -15.41 -20.12 1.40
C LYS A 493 -16.81 -19.49 1.34
N GLU A 494 -17.47 -19.33 2.49
CA GLU A 494 -18.78 -18.70 2.58
C GLU A 494 -18.73 -17.18 2.39
N LEU A 495 -17.68 -16.50 2.88
CA LEU A 495 -17.45 -15.08 2.60
C LEU A 495 -17.21 -14.82 1.12
N ASP A 496 -16.42 -15.68 0.45
CA ASP A 496 -16.13 -15.58 -0.98
C ASP A 496 -17.43 -15.74 -1.81
N LYS A 497 -18.32 -16.68 -1.45
CA LYS A 497 -19.66 -16.80 -2.08
C LYS A 497 -20.50 -15.52 -1.93
N ARG A 498 -20.36 -14.83 -0.80
CA ARG A 498 -21.05 -13.57 -0.51
C ARG A 498 -20.33 -12.34 -1.07
N LYS A 499 -19.19 -12.53 -1.77
CA LYS A 499 -18.32 -11.47 -2.29
C LYS A 499 -17.84 -10.50 -1.21
N ILE A 500 -17.66 -11.00 0.01
CA ILE A 500 -17.08 -10.23 1.12
C ILE A 500 -15.57 -10.43 1.10
N PHE A 501 -14.84 -9.34 0.99
CA PHE A 501 -13.38 -9.38 0.91
C PHE A 501 -12.79 -9.88 2.24
N SER A 502 -11.92 -10.89 2.13
CA SER A 502 -11.25 -11.52 3.27
C SER A 502 -9.88 -12.06 2.87
N SER A 503 -8.92 -12.02 3.80
CA SER A 503 -7.53 -12.46 3.58
C SER A 503 -6.97 -13.16 4.80
N TYR A 504 -6.19 -14.22 4.62
CA TYR A 504 -5.48 -14.86 5.73
C TYR A 504 -4.36 -13.98 6.27
N LEU A 505 -4.10 -14.05 7.57
CA LEU A 505 -2.84 -13.57 8.15
C LEU A 505 -1.75 -14.66 8.04
N PRO A 506 -0.47 -14.28 7.87
CA PRO A 506 0.66 -15.21 7.76
C PRO A 506 1.03 -15.78 9.14
N VAL A 507 0.14 -16.62 9.67
CA VAL A 507 0.24 -17.20 11.01
C VAL A 507 -0.16 -18.68 10.97
N SER A 508 0.59 -19.54 11.66
CA SER A 508 0.39 -20.99 11.66
C SER A 508 -0.55 -21.49 12.76
N HIS A 509 -0.94 -20.62 13.69
CA HIS A 509 -1.73 -20.93 14.88
C HIS A 509 -2.97 -20.02 14.98
N GLY A 510 -4.03 -20.57 15.56
CA GLY A 510 -5.28 -19.85 15.79
C GLY A 510 -5.25 -19.04 17.09
N PHE A 511 -4.34 -18.07 17.19
CA PHE A 511 -4.28 -17.17 18.37
C PHE A 511 -5.63 -16.48 18.62
N HIS A 512 -5.91 -16.09 19.87
CA HIS A 512 -7.18 -15.43 20.23
C HIS A 512 -8.41 -16.31 19.99
N SER A 513 -8.24 -17.63 20.11
CA SER A 513 -9.31 -18.61 19.93
C SER A 513 -9.10 -19.84 20.81
N HIS A 514 -10.11 -20.72 20.83
CA HIS A 514 -10.04 -21.99 21.52
C HIS A 514 -8.95 -22.94 20.99
N ALA A 515 -8.38 -22.68 19.81
CA ALA A 515 -7.31 -23.50 19.25
C ALA A 515 -6.02 -23.51 20.09
N ILE A 516 -5.86 -22.55 21.01
CA ILE A 516 -4.71 -22.49 21.92
C ILE A 516 -5.01 -22.98 23.34
N ASP A 517 -6.25 -23.35 23.66
CA ASP A 517 -6.65 -23.83 25.01
C ASP A 517 -5.78 -24.97 25.57
N PRO A 518 -5.23 -25.91 24.77
CA PRO A 518 -4.39 -26.99 25.28
C PRO A 518 -3.18 -26.54 26.12
N ILE A 519 -2.69 -25.31 25.95
CA ILE A 519 -1.51 -24.82 26.66
C ILE A 519 -1.83 -24.05 27.95
N GLU A 520 -3.10 -23.79 28.27
CA GLU A 520 -3.51 -22.88 29.35
C GLU A 520 -2.82 -23.19 30.69
N ASN A 521 -2.93 -24.44 31.13
CA ASN A 521 -2.46 -24.87 32.45
C ASN A 521 -0.93 -24.77 32.56
N ASP A 522 -0.21 -25.27 31.56
CA ASP A 522 1.26 -25.25 31.54
C ASP A 522 1.79 -23.82 31.40
N PHE A 523 1.13 -23.00 30.58
CA PHE A 523 1.43 -21.57 30.46
C PHE A 523 1.25 -20.85 31.80
N LYS A 524 0.07 -20.95 32.43
CA LYS A 524 -0.22 -20.30 33.72
C LYS A 524 0.72 -20.79 34.83
N LYS A 525 1.07 -22.08 34.84
CA LYS A 525 2.02 -22.66 35.78
C LYS A 525 3.41 -22.04 35.63
N TYR A 526 3.87 -21.83 34.40
CA TYR A 526 5.14 -21.16 34.13
C TYR A 526 5.10 -19.68 34.56
N VAL A 527 4.07 -18.95 34.14
CA VAL A 527 3.90 -17.52 34.46
C VAL A 527 3.82 -17.26 35.98
N SER A 528 3.31 -18.22 36.76
CA SER A 528 3.25 -18.11 38.22
C SER A 528 4.61 -18.14 38.93
N GLN A 529 5.69 -18.51 38.22
CA GLN A 529 7.04 -18.62 38.79
C GLN A 529 7.86 -17.33 38.64
N ILE A 530 7.41 -16.41 37.78
CA ILE A 530 8.08 -15.15 37.52
C ILE A 530 7.77 -14.16 38.65
N LYS A 531 8.78 -13.40 39.08
CA LYS A 531 8.61 -12.32 40.06
C LYS A 531 8.35 -11.01 39.33
N TYR A 532 7.18 -10.43 39.56
CA TYR A 532 6.78 -9.16 38.96
C TYR A 532 7.14 -7.99 39.86
N SER A 533 7.42 -6.84 39.24
CA SER A 533 7.60 -5.57 39.94
C SER A 533 6.38 -4.67 39.73
N ASP A 534 6.17 -3.74 40.66
CA ASP A 534 5.13 -2.72 40.52
C ASP A 534 5.37 -1.83 39.30
N ASN A 535 4.28 -1.44 38.65
CA ASN A 535 4.34 -0.63 37.46
C ASN A 535 4.65 0.84 37.78
N LYS A 536 5.58 1.44 37.02
CA LYS A 536 5.93 2.86 37.14
C LYS A 536 5.23 3.76 36.12
N LEU A 537 4.77 3.21 34.99
CA LEU A 537 4.13 3.96 33.91
C LEU A 537 2.90 3.23 33.35
N PRO A 538 1.77 3.90 33.10
CA PRO A 538 0.55 3.28 32.60
C PRO A 538 0.78 2.30 31.43
N ILE A 539 0.13 1.14 31.48
CA ILE A 539 0.07 0.18 30.37
C ILE A 539 -1.39 0.00 29.96
N TYR A 540 -1.67 0.22 28.69
CA TYR A 540 -2.99 0.06 28.09
C TYR A 540 -3.09 -1.28 27.38
N SER A 541 -4.09 -2.08 27.78
CA SER A 541 -4.35 -3.41 27.24
C SER A 541 -5.43 -3.35 26.15
N CYS A 542 -5.15 -3.98 25.00
CA CYS A 542 -6.16 -4.11 23.95
C CYS A 542 -7.25 -5.13 24.31
N TYR A 543 -6.97 -6.03 25.27
CA TYR A 543 -7.97 -6.96 25.78
C TYR A 543 -8.96 -6.27 26.73
N TYR A 544 -8.46 -5.59 27.79
CA TYR A 544 -9.34 -4.89 28.73
C TYR A 544 -9.91 -3.59 28.17
N THR A 545 -9.30 -3.03 27.12
CA THR A 545 -9.65 -1.74 26.53
C THR A 545 -9.53 -0.56 27.50
N SER A 546 -8.62 -0.70 28.46
CA SER A 546 -8.30 0.26 29.51
C SER A 546 -6.84 0.14 29.94
N GLU A 547 -6.40 1.01 30.84
CA GLU A 547 -5.19 0.81 31.62
C GLU A 547 -5.33 -0.47 32.48
N ILE A 548 -4.25 -1.24 32.60
CA ILE A 548 -4.20 -2.39 33.51
C ILE A 548 -4.02 -1.90 34.96
N THR A 549 -4.68 -2.56 35.91
CA THR A 549 -4.62 -2.21 37.34
C THR A 549 -3.55 -3.00 38.08
N GLN A 550 -3.27 -2.63 39.33
CA GLN A 550 -2.42 -3.44 40.21
C GLN A 550 -2.99 -4.86 40.41
N ASP A 551 -4.32 -5.02 40.49
CA ASP A 551 -4.94 -6.34 40.58
C ASP A 551 -4.64 -7.22 39.36
N ASN A 552 -4.54 -6.62 38.16
CA ASN A 552 -4.13 -7.34 36.96
C ASN A 552 -2.65 -7.77 37.05
N ILE A 553 -1.78 -6.94 37.62
CA ILE A 553 -0.35 -7.24 37.83
C ILE A 553 -0.18 -8.36 38.85
N ASP A 554 -0.88 -8.28 39.98
CA ASP A 554 -0.87 -9.29 41.03
C ASP A 554 -1.41 -10.65 40.52
N ASN A 555 -2.20 -10.63 39.44
CA ASN A 555 -2.73 -11.80 38.76
C ASN A 555 -2.21 -11.96 37.32
N MET A 556 -0.93 -11.67 37.08
CA MET A 556 -0.29 -11.69 35.76
C MET A 556 -0.53 -12.98 34.96
N LYS A 557 -0.60 -14.15 35.63
CA LYS A 557 -0.88 -15.44 34.98
C LYS A 557 -2.22 -15.48 34.25
N ASN A 558 -3.24 -14.86 34.82
CA ASN A 558 -4.55 -14.81 34.19
C ASN A 558 -4.56 -13.72 33.12
N TYR A 559 -4.02 -12.54 33.42
CA TYR A 559 -3.96 -11.45 32.45
C TYR A 559 -3.21 -11.85 31.16
N LEU A 560 -1.99 -12.40 31.26
CA LEU A 560 -1.23 -12.80 30.08
C LEU A 560 -1.91 -13.94 29.29
N TRP A 561 -2.60 -14.85 29.98
CA TRP A 561 -3.40 -15.88 29.33
C TRP A 561 -4.56 -15.26 28.56
N GLU A 562 -5.29 -14.33 29.18
CA GLU A 562 -6.41 -13.64 28.54
C GLU A 562 -5.95 -12.84 27.32
N VAL A 563 -4.79 -12.19 27.37
CA VAL A 563 -4.20 -11.46 26.23
C VAL A 563 -4.00 -12.34 25.00
N ILE A 564 -3.47 -13.57 25.17
CA ILE A 564 -3.22 -14.47 24.03
C ILE A 564 -4.48 -15.24 23.60
N ARG A 565 -5.43 -15.44 24.53
CA ARG A 565 -6.62 -16.27 24.32
C ARG A 565 -7.86 -15.52 23.84
N ASN A 566 -8.03 -14.26 24.23
CA ASN A 566 -9.26 -13.51 23.99
C ASN A 566 -9.10 -12.44 22.92
N THR A 567 -10.23 -11.85 22.54
CA THR A 567 -10.34 -10.82 21.50
C THR A 567 -9.49 -9.59 21.82
N ILE A 568 -8.74 -9.14 20.82
CA ILE A 568 -8.06 -7.85 20.82
C ILE A 568 -9.05 -6.78 20.34
N ASN A 569 -9.26 -5.70 21.10
CA ASN A 569 -10.14 -4.60 20.68
C ASN A 569 -9.40 -3.26 20.71
N PHE A 570 -8.54 -3.08 19.70
CA PHE A 570 -7.74 -1.87 19.53
C PHE A 570 -8.62 -0.64 19.29
N GLU A 571 -9.68 -0.79 18.50
CA GLU A 571 -10.61 0.31 18.22
C GLU A 571 -11.28 0.83 19.49
N ASN A 572 -11.79 -0.08 20.34
CA ASN A 572 -12.43 0.34 21.58
C ASN A 572 -11.42 0.95 22.54
N LEU A 573 -10.21 0.37 22.67
CA LEU A 573 -9.17 0.93 23.54
C LEU A 573 -8.85 2.39 23.17
N ILE A 574 -8.63 2.67 21.89
CA ILE A 574 -8.31 4.01 21.42
C ILE A 574 -9.49 4.97 21.64
N SER A 575 -10.72 4.50 21.39
CA SER A 575 -11.95 5.28 21.59
C SER A 575 -12.26 5.56 23.06
N SER A 576 -12.00 4.62 23.97
CA SER A 576 -12.35 4.71 25.38
C SER A 576 -11.30 5.47 26.18
N SER A 577 -10.02 5.14 25.97
CA SER A 577 -8.93 5.56 26.84
C SER A 577 -8.21 6.82 26.35
N PHE A 578 -8.38 7.18 25.07
CA PHE A 578 -7.63 8.27 24.45
C PHE A 578 -8.53 9.34 23.80
N GLN A 579 -9.72 9.56 24.34
CA GLN A 579 -10.72 10.52 23.81
C GLN A 579 -10.17 11.94 23.55
N ASN A 580 -9.24 12.41 24.39
CA ASN A 580 -8.58 13.69 24.18
C ASN A 580 -7.41 13.53 23.20
N THR A 581 -7.71 13.70 21.91
CA THR A 581 -6.79 13.41 20.82
C THR A 581 -5.62 14.40 20.70
N SER A 582 -5.72 15.61 21.24
CA SER A 582 -4.66 16.63 21.19
C SER A 582 -3.53 16.37 22.18
N ASN A 583 -3.78 15.56 23.21
CA ASN A 583 -2.87 15.39 24.34
C ASN A 583 -1.99 14.13 24.24
N ASN A 584 -2.20 13.29 23.23
CA ASN A 584 -1.57 11.98 23.12
C ASN A 584 -0.80 11.85 21.81
N ILE A 585 0.45 11.39 21.88
CA ILE A 585 1.34 11.12 20.77
C ILE A 585 1.70 9.64 20.80
N PHE A 586 1.24 8.89 19.81
CA PHE A 586 1.55 7.46 19.71
C PHE A 586 2.83 7.25 18.91
N ILE A 587 3.71 6.37 19.36
CA ILE A 587 4.95 6.00 18.68
C ILE A 587 4.94 4.49 18.50
N ASP A 588 4.77 4.06 17.26
CA ASP A 588 4.83 2.65 16.89
C ASP A 588 6.28 2.18 16.86
N THR A 589 6.58 1.23 17.74
CA THR A 589 7.90 0.61 17.93
C THR A 589 7.99 -0.76 17.25
N SER A 590 7.06 -1.07 16.36
CA SER A 590 6.99 -2.34 15.63
C SER A 590 7.83 -2.34 14.34
N PRO A 591 8.29 -3.51 13.88
CA PRO A 591 9.14 -3.59 12.69
C PRO A 591 8.53 -3.06 11.38
N ASN A 592 7.21 -3.10 11.23
CA ASN A 592 6.49 -2.75 10.00
C ASN A 592 5.46 -1.61 10.16
N ALA A 593 5.46 -0.92 11.31
CA ALA A 593 4.52 0.17 11.61
C ALA A 593 3.01 -0.22 11.61
N ALA A 594 2.68 -1.49 11.93
CA ALA A 594 1.30 -1.99 11.89
C ALA A 594 0.29 -1.18 12.71
N LEU A 595 0.62 -0.76 13.93
CA LEU A 595 -0.33 -0.05 14.81
C LEU A 595 -0.49 1.42 14.42
N SER A 596 0.56 2.05 13.90
CA SER A 596 0.48 3.35 13.26
C SER A 596 -0.49 3.32 12.08
N ASN A 597 -0.48 2.24 11.29
CA ASN A 597 -1.48 2.03 10.22
C ASN A 597 -2.88 1.80 10.79
N SER A 598 -3.05 1.00 11.85
CA SER A 598 -4.36 0.80 12.50
C SER A 598 -4.96 2.11 13.04
N LEU A 599 -4.16 2.98 13.69
CA LEU A 599 -4.61 4.31 14.13
C LEU A 599 -5.05 5.17 12.95
N LYS A 600 -4.29 5.12 11.86
CA LYS A 600 -4.55 5.88 10.64
C LYS A 600 -5.87 5.48 9.99
N HIS A 601 -6.15 4.18 9.89
CA HIS A 601 -7.37 3.64 9.29
C HIS A 601 -8.60 3.73 10.21
N GLY A 602 -8.43 3.53 11.52
CA GLY A 602 -9.55 3.51 12.47
C GLY A 602 -10.04 4.87 12.93
N PHE A 603 -9.17 5.87 12.95
CA PHE A 603 -9.46 7.13 13.62
C PHE A 603 -9.31 8.37 12.74
N ASN A 604 -9.23 8.22 11.41
CA ASN A 604 -9.16 9.34 10.45
C ASN A 604 -8.11 10.41 10.83
N LYS A 605 -6.95 9.97 11.36
CA LYS A 605 -5.85 10.82 11.87
C LYS A 605 -6.23 11.77 13.01
N LYS A 606 -7.27 11.45 13.81
CA LYS A 606 -7.59 12.19 15.04
C LYS A 606 -6.44 12.17 16.03
N HIS A 607 -5.82 10.99 16.22
CA HIS A 607 -4.68 10.82 17.12
C HIS A 607 -3.37 11.13 16.40
N ARG A 608 -2.47 11.87 17.05
CA ARG A 608 -1.12 12.08 16.52
C ARG A 608 -0.31 10.80 16.71
N HIS A 609 0.26 10.27 15.64
CA HIS A 609 1.08 9.06 15.71
C HIS A 609 2.30 9.14 14.78
N PHE A 610 3.33 8.38 15.13
CA PHE A 610 4.55 8.18 14.36
C PHE A 610 4.91 6.70 14.35
N PHE A 611 5.74 6.28 13.41
CA PHE A 611 6.44 5.01 13.48
C PHE A 611 7.94 5.25 13.52
N THR A 612 8.64 4.31 14.13
CA THR A 612 10.09 4.39 14.36
C THR A 612 10.87 3.81 13.19
N ILE A 613 10.42 2.66 12.68
CA ILE A 613 10.94 2.02 11.47
C ILE A 613 9.81 1.40 10.64
N ASN A 614 10.13 0.95 9.42
CA ASN A 614 9.23 0.14 8.60
C ASN A 614 10.02 -0.89 7.77
N GLN A 615 9.30 -1.73 7.03
CA GLN A 615 9.87 -2.80 6.19
C GLN A 615 10.62 -2.32 4.93
N PHE A 616 10.64 -1.02 4.65
CA PHE A 616 11.21 -0.44 3.44
C PHE A 616 12.59 0.20 3.65
N GLY A 617 13.10 0.19 4.89
CA GLY A 617 14.42 0.71 5.26
C GLY A 617 14.42 2.21 5.57
N LYS A 618 15.61 2.83 5.61
CA LYS A 618 15.85 4.22 6.05
C LYS A 618 15.43 4.45 7.51
N ASN A 619 15.70 3.46 8.34
CA ASN A 619 15.31 3.39 9.74
C ASN A 619 15.94 4.52 10.56
N ILE A 620 17.19 4.89 10.24
CA ILE A 620 17.88 5.98 10.93
C ILE A 620 17.23 7.33 10.59
N GLU A 621 16.88 7.54 9.32
CA GLU A 621 16.16 8.74 8.87
C GLU A 621 14.79 8.84 9.54
N SER A 622 14.07 7.72 9.66
CA SER A 622 12.76 7.67 10.33
C SER A 622 12.84 8.05 11.81
N ILE A 623 13.83 7.53 12.54
CA ILE A 623 14.08 7.91 13.94
C ILE A 623 14.47 9.40 14.05
N ASN A 624 15.31 9.91 13.16
CA ASN A 624 15.69 11.32 13.18
C ASN A 624 14.50 12.24 12.86
N HIS A 625 13.64 11.83 11.92
CA HIS A 625 12.39 12.52 11.62
C HIS A 625 11.47 12.53 12.83
N LEU A 626 11.33 11.41 13.55
CA LEU A 626 10.58 11.34 14.80
C LEU A 626 11.13 12.34 15.84
N ILE A 627 12.44 12.35 16.08
CA ILE A 627 13.08 13.28 17.03
C ILE A 627 12.79 14.73 16.66
N ASN A 628 12.99 15.10 15.40
CA ASN A 628 12.74 16.46 14.92
C ASN A 628 11.29 16.87 15.15
N ASN A 629 10.34 15.98 14.86
CA ASN A 629 8.92 16.26 15.08
C ASN A 629 8.55 16.39 16.56
N LEU A 630 9.19 15.62 17.45
CA LEU A 630 8.99 15.73 18.89
C LEU A 630 9.62 17.00 19.49
N ASN A 631 10.72 17.50 18.92
CA ASN A 631 11.32 18.77 19.34
C ASN A 631 10.52 20.00 18.89
N CYS A 632 9.71 19.87 17.83
CA CYS A 632 8.82 20.94 17.35
C CYS A 632 7.46 20.99 18.09
N ILE A 633 7.28 20.18 19.13
CA ILE A 633 6.03 19.97 19.87
C ILE A 633 6.11 20.61 21.24
#